data_AF-A0A8T2QJ23-F1
#
_entry.id   AF-A0A8T2QJ23-F1
#
_cell.length_a   1.000
_cell.length_b   1.000
_cell.length_c   1.000
_cell.angle_alpha   90.00
_cell.angle_beta   90.00
_cell.angle_gamma   90.00
#
_symmetry.space_group_name_H-M   'P 1'
#
loop_
_entity.id
_entity.type
_entity.pdbx_description
1 polymer ?
#
loop_
_entity_poly.entity_id
_entity_poly.type
_entity_poly.pdbx_seq_one_letter_code
_entity_poly.pdbx_strand_id
1 'polypeptide(L)'
;MSLWGNGAGTRAGWIYFRTNKGRSFDYGMYDWPKKTEYPVNVGSGILVGAIYNAGADIDAHGYYFLDSPIARARATDVSYPTLTFDTHQITPISLDSYSQYNSSYNPISWEFSGSHQAKRSQKWSSQIGNAFSVSLTLEAQIPTVVKVGGQFGWQLSVVSTHEAEEEDTHSLTWKVGGTLQPLEAINLVALTRRGKLSLPYSSTIVITLKNGATFSFPSSGTYEGLCYTGVEVTDAPSASRLNAKPKS
;
A
#
# COMPACT_ATOMS: atom_id res chain seq x y z
N MET A 1 16.74 0.45 31.94
CA MET A 1 17.91 -0.37 31.55
C MET A 1 19.03 -0.02 32.47
N SER A 2 19.91 -0.95 32.79
CA SER A 2 21.07 -0.73 33.64
C SER A 2 22.27 -1.45 33.07
N LEU A 3 23.45 -0.84 33.25
CA LEU A 3 24.73 -1.37 32.82
C LEU A 3 25.68 -1.49 34.01
N TRP A 4 26.62 -2.42 33.94
CA TRP A 4 27.70 -2.56 34.91
C TRP A 4 29.02 -2.72 34.17
N GLY A 5 30.07 -2.09 34.69
CA GLY A 5 31.44 -2.50 34.36
C GLY A 5 31.82 -3.79 35.10
N ASN A 6 32.95 -4.38 34.74
CA ASN A 6 33.48 -5.56 35.43
C ASN A 6 33.98 -5.29 36.87
N GLY A 7 33.92 -4.04 37.34
CA GLY A 7 34.39 -3.65 38.66
C GLY A 7 35.88 -3.38 38.78
N ALA A 8 36.66 -3.59 37.72
CA ALA A 8 38.04 -3.08 37.55
C ALA A 8 38.11 -1.86 36.62
N GLY A 9 37.00 -1.54 35.93
CA GLY A 9 36.93 -0.40 35.00
C GLY A 9 37.58 -0.68 33.65
N THR A 10 37.77 -1.95 33.28
CA THR A 10 38.47 -2.35 32.05
C THR A 10 37.56 -3.03 31.02
N ARG A 11 36.38 -3.50 31.43
CA ARG A 11 35.41 -4.20 30.57
C ARG A 11 33.98 -3.83 30.93
N ALA A 12 33.08 -3.97 29.96
CA ALA A 12 31.65 -4.10 30.21
C ALA A 12 31.39 -5.45 30.90
N GLY A 13 30.69 -5.45 32.03
CA GLY A 13 30.52 -6.62 32.89
C GLY A 13 29.11 -7.18 32.93
N TRP A 14 28.09 -6.35 32.75
CA TRP A 14 26.70 -6.80 32.87
C TRP A 14 25.73 -5.87 32.16
N ILE A 15 24.64 -6.44 31.64
CA ILE A 15 23.50 -5.70 31.09
C ILE A 15 22.20 -6.22 31.68
N TYR A 16 21.33 -5.29 32.05
CA TYR A 16 19.96 -5.57 32.46
C TYR A 16 18.98 -4.66 31.75
N PHE A 17 17.89 -5.20 31.22
CA PHE A 17 16.75 -4.41 30.82
C PHE A 17 15.43 -5.18 30.94
N ARG A 18 14.35 -4.41 31.10
CA ARG A 18 12.99 -4.92 31.08
C ARG A 18 12.22 -4.24 29.97
N THR A 19 11.46 -5.02 29.22
CA THR A 19 10.61 -4.54 28.12
C THR A 19 9.25 -4.08 28.63
N ASN A 20 8.55 -3.27 27.85
CA ASN A 20 7.16 -2.88 28.10
C ASN A 20 6.16 -4.06 28.08
N LYS A 21 6.60 -5.26 27.69
CA LYS A 21 5.83 -6.52 27.78
C LYS A 21 6.17 -7.33 29.03
N GLY A 22 6.83 -6.73 30.01
CA GLY A 22 7.14 -7.35 31.30
C GLY A 22 8.29 -8.36 31.29
N ARG A 23 8.84 -8.70 30.11
CA ARG A 23 10.01 -9.60 29.97
C ARG A 23 11.30 -8.89 30.36
N SER A 24 12.20 -9.61 31.01
CA SER A 24 13.51 -9.12 31.44
C SER A 24 14.65 -9.90 30.78
N PHE A 25 15.75 -9.21 30.54
CA PHE A 25 17.05 -9.77 30.15
C PHE A 25 18.06 -9.33 31.20
N ASP A 26 18.78 -10.27 31.79
CA ASP A 26 19.79 -10.03 32.83
C ASP A 26 20.97 -10.97 32.58
N TYR A 27 22.07 -10.45 32.05
CA TYR A 27 23.21 -11.27 31.63
C TYR A 27 24.54 -10.53 31.80
N GLY A 28 25.56 -11.25 32.23
CA GLY A 28 26.90 -10.71 32.45
C GLY A 28 27.88 -11.77 32.94
N MET A 29 28.96 -11.33 33.59
CA MET A 29 30.07 -12.18 34.05
C MET A 29 29.62 -13.29 35.00
N TYR A 30 30.28 -14.46 34.93
CA TYR A 30 29.97 -15.59 35.80
C TYR A 30 30.67 -15.51 37.17
N ASP A 31 31.95 -15.11 37.19
CA ASP A 31 32.79 -15.26 38.38
C ASP A 31 32.85 -14.00 39.26
N TRP A 32 32.72 -12.82 38.65
CA TRP A 32 32.86 -11.53 39.35
C TRP A 32 31.48 -10.93 39.61
N PRO A 33 31.18 -10.50 40.85
CA PRO A 33 29.86 -9.98 41.18
C PRO A 33 29.61 -8.58 40.58
N LYS A 34 28.33 -8.22 40.41
CA LYS A 34 27.90 -6.85 40.11
C LYS A 34 28.43 -5.91 41.21
N LYS A 35 29.17 -4.86 40.82
CA LYS A 35 29.56 -3.75 41.70
C LYS A 35 28.61 -2.57 41.51
N THR A 36 29.12 -1.45 41.01
CA THR A 36 28.33 -0.23 40.75
C THR A 36 27.36 -0.44 39.59
N GLU A 37 26.07 -0.24 39.85
CA GLU A 37 25.04 -0.14 38.82
C GLU A 37 25.05 1.25 38.18
N TYR A 38 24.93 1.29 36.85
CA TYR A 38 24.73 2.51 36.08
C TYR A 38 23.36 2.45 35.40
N PRO A 39 22.30 3.00 36.02
CA PRO A 39 20.98 3.11 35.40
C PRO A 39 21.06 4.02 34.17
N VAL A 40 20.51 3.55 33.06
CA VAL A 40 20.46 4.28 31.78
C VAL A 40 19.09 4.92 31.61
N ASN A 41 19.07 6.23 31.34
CA ASN A 41 17.87 6.91 30.88
C ASN A 41 17.56 6.44 29.44
N VAL A 42 16.49 5.66 29.30
CA VAL A 42 16.09 5.08 28.00
C VAL A 42 15.19 6.02 27.19
N GLY A 43 14.89 7.23 27.68
CA GLY A 43 13.98 8.16 27.00
C GLY A 43 12.63 7.52 26.68
N SER A 44 12.32 7.43 25.39
CA SER A 44 11.15 6.73 24.84
C SER A 44 11.11 5.21 25.07
N GLY A 45 12.26 4.59 25.35
CA GLY A 45 12.44 3.13 25.35
C GLY A 45 12.67 2.51 23.97
N ILE A 46 12.67 3.30 22.89
CA ILE A 46 12.95 2.82 21.53
C ILE A 46 14.47 2.86 21.29
N LEU A 47 15.06 1.67 21.17
CA LEU A 47 16.48 1.50 20.87
C LEU A 47 16.74 1.69 19.37
N VAL A 48 17.64 2.61 19.01
CA VAL A 48 17.99 2.93 17.61
C VAL A 48 19.43 2.59 17.25
N GLY A 49 20.23 2.17 18.23
CA GLY A 49 21.59 1.71 17.96
C GLY A 49 22.35 1.38 19.23
N ALA A 50 23.54 0.82 19.05
CA ALA A 50 24.51 0.60 20.11
C ALA A 50 25.86 1.14 19.68
N ILE A 51 26.66 1.57 20.65
CA ILE A 51 28.05 1.93 20.48
C ILE A 51 28.88 1.01 21.37
N TYR A 52 30.00 0.53 20.87
CA TYR A 52 30.86 -0.37 21.61
C TYR A 52 32.33 -0.12 21.28
N ASN A 53 33.18 -0.39 22.26
CA ASN A 53 34.60 -0.60 22.08
C ASN A 53 34.89 -2.06 22.44
N ALA A 54 35.59 -2.78 21.58
CA ALA A 54 35.81 -4.20 21.75
C ALA A 54 37.14 -4.65 21.14
N GLY A 55 37.71 -5.68 21.76
CA GLY A 55 38.85 -6.46 21.27
C GLY A 55 38.55 -7.94 21.44
N ALA A 56 39.27 -8.61 22.35
CA ALA A 56 38.95 -9.98 22.74
C ALA A 56 37.61 -10.06 23.51
N ASP A 57 37.28 -8.99 24.24
CA ASP A 57 36.05 -8.82 25.01
C ASP A 57 35.38 -7.49 24.64
N ILE A 58 34.20 -7.20 25.21
CA ILE A 58 33.59 -5.86 25.16
C ILE A 58 34.24 -4.98 26.24
N ASP A 59 35.10 -4.05 25.80
CA ASP A 59 35.77 -3.09 26.69
C ASP A 59 34.78 -2.08 27.27
N ALA A 60 33.89 -1.56 26.41
CA ALA A 60 32.83 -0.63 26.78
C ALA A 60 31.63 -0.76 25.83
N HIS A 61 30.44 -0.45 26.32
CA HIS A 61 29.24 -0.38 25.49
C HIS A 61 28.28 0.72 25.95
N GLY A 62 27.45 1.17 25.02
CA GLY A 62 26.40 2.16 25.22
C GLY A 62 25.29 1.95 24.20
N TYR A 63 24.12 2.52 24.46
CA TYR A 63 22.92 2.28 23.67
C TYR A 63 22.22 3.60 23.39
N TYR A 64 21.87 3.83 22.13
CA TYR A 64 21.15 5.01 21.69
C TYR A 64 19.65 4.76 21.73
N PHE A 65 18.95 5.56 22.51
CA PHE A 65 17.49 5.57 22.56
C PHE A 65 16.96 6.89 22.01
N LEU A 66 15.77 6.86 21.40
CA LEU A 66 15.06 8.12 21.12
C LEU A 66 14.72 8.80 22.45
N ASP A 67 15.00 10.09 22.55
CA ASP A 67 14.87 10.87 23.77
C ASP A 67 13.41 11.02 24.25
N SER A 68 12.49 11.05 23.31
CA SER A 68 11.06 11.28 23.51
C SER A 68 10.25 10.29 22.67
N PRO A 69 9.04 9.89 23.11
CA PRO A 69 8.15 9.06 22.30
C PRO A 69 7.87 9.67 20.93
N ILE A 70 7.61 8.82 19.95
CA ILE A 70 7.19 9.23 18.61
C ILE A 70 5.77 9.84 18.71
N ALA A 71 5.62 11.02 18.14
CA ALA A 71 4.32 11.67 17.97
C ALA A 71 3.64 11.23 16.67
N ARG A 72 4.41 11.15 15.57
CA ARG A 72 3.93 10.69 14.26
C ARG A 72 5.07 10.18 13.38
N ALA A 73 4.71 9.29 12.46
CA ALA A 73 5.58 8.82 11.39
C ALA A 73 4.87 9.06 10.04
N ARG A 74 5.57 9.68 9.09
CA ARG A 74 5.06 9.94 7.74
C ARG A 74 6.02 9.43 6.68
N ALA A 75 5.50 8.89 5.58
CA ALA A 75 6.24 8.70 4.35
C ALA A 75 5.87 9.84 3.39
N THR A 76 6.88 10.54 2.90
CA THR A 76 6.78 11.67 1.97
C THR A 76 7.61 11.37 0.74
N ASP A 77 7.52 12.20 -0.30
CA ASP A 77 8.28 12.03 -1.54
C ASP A 77 8.13 10.63 -2.16
N VAL A 78 6.92 10.06 -2.09
CA VAL A 78 6.64 8.72 -2.60
C VAL A 78 6.74 8.72 -4.12
N SER A 79 7.60 7.85 -4.67
CA SER A 79 7.86 7.75 -6.10
C SER A 79 7.82 6.29 -6.58
N TYR A 80 7.36 6.12 -7.82
CA TYR A 80 7.23 4.83 -8.51
C TYR A 80 8.13 4.83 -9.76
N PRO A 81 9.45 4.57 -9.62
CA PRO A 81 10.43 4.82 -10.68
C PRO A 81 10.22 3.96 -11.93
N THR A 82 9.53 2.83 -11.81
CA THR A 82 9.25 1.90 -12.92
C THR A 82 7.83 2.03 -13.46
N LEU A 83 7.03 3.00 -12.99
CA LEU A 83 5.68 3.20 -13.50
C LEU A 83 5.73 3.90 -14.85
N THR A 84 5.19 3.26 -15.88
CA THR A 84 5.05 3.81 -17.23
C THR A 84 3.60 3.82 -17.66
N PHE A 85 3.25 4.71 -18.58
CA PHE A 85 1.94 4.68 -19.22
C PHE A 85 1.89 3.52 -20.22
N ASP A 86 1.45 2.35 -19.75
CA ASP A 86 1.30 1.14 -20.55
C ASP A 86 0.07 0.33 -20.13
N THR A 87 -0.23 -0.73 -20.88
CA THR A 87 -1.38 -1.61 -20.67
C THR A 87 -1.06 -2.84 -19.80
N HIS A 88 0.16 -2.93 -19.26
CA HIS A 88 0.59 -4.11 -18.53
C HIS A 88 -0.26 -4.29 -17.27
N GLN A 89 -0.68 -5.53 -16.98
CA GLN A 89 -1.54 -5.86 -15.84
C GLN A 89 -2.89 -5.12 -15.80
N ILE A 90 -3.35 -4.62 -16.94
CA ILE A 90 -4.70 -4.09 -17.12
C ILE A 90 -5.52 -5.12 -17.90
N THR A 91 -6.61 -5.61 -17.32
CA THR A 91 -7.45 -6.65 -17.93
C THR A 91 -8.89 -6.16 -18.07
N PRO A 92 -9.53 -6.28 -19.25
CA PRO A 92 -10.97 -6.07 -19.37
C PRO A 92 -11.76 -7.09 -18.56
N ILE A 93 -12.84 -6.62 -17.94
CA ILE A 93 -13.82 -7.47 -17.28
C ILE A 93 -15.20 -7.11 -17.83
N SER A 94 -15.91 -8.11 -18.35
CA SER A 94 -17.33 -8.02 -18.67
C SER A 94 -18.11 -8.11 -17.36
N LEU A 95 -18.89 -7.08 -17.07
CA LEU A 95 -19.73 -7.01 -15.88
C LEU A 95 -21.11 -7.60 -16.15
N ASP A 96 -21.68 -7.30 -17.32
CA ASP A 96 -23.01 -7.76 -17.74
C ASP A 96 -23.18 -7.61 -19.26
N SER A 97 -24.20 -8.25 -19.82
CA SER A 97 -24.56 -8.14 -21.24
C SER A 97 -26.06 -8.00 -21.43
N TYR A 98 -26.44 -7.34 -22.53
CA TYR A 98 -27.83 -7.06 -22.86
C TYR A 98 -28.07 -7.27 -24.35
N SER A 99 -29.19 -7.88 -24.71
CA SER A 99 -29.60 -8.03 -26.10
C SER A 99 -31.09 -7.81 -26.21
N GLN A 100 -31.50 -7.03 -27.20
CA GLN A 100 -32.91 -6.84 -27.51
C GLN A 100 -33.11 -6.66 -29.01
N TYR A 101 -34.20 -7.23 -29.52
CA TYR A 101 -34.63 -7.09 -30.89
C TYR A 101 -36.08 -6.62 -30.93
N ASN A 102 -36.38 -5.59 -31.72
CA ASN A 102 -37.74 -5.13 -31.94
C ASN A 102 -38.39 -5.86 -33.11
N SER A 103 -39.12 -6.94 -32.82
CA SER A 103 -39.91 -7.67 -33.83
C SER A 103 -41.26 -7.02 -34.16
N SER A 104 -41.61 -5.90 -33.54
CA SER A 104 -42.89 -5.22 -33.73
C SER A 104 -42.81 -4.13 -34.81
N TYR A 105 -43.98 -3.67 -35.27
CA TYR A 105 -44.09 -2.55 -36.20
C TYR A 105 -44.09 -1.17 -35.53
N ASN A 106 -43.97 -1.12 -34.19
CA ASN A 106 -43.92 0.12 -33.42
C ASN A 106 -42.55 0.26 -32.74
N PRO A 107 -42.07 1.49 -32.47
CA PRO A 107 -40.86 1.68 -31.68
C PRO A 107 -41.02 1.13 -30.25
N ILE A 108 -39.97 0.52 -29.69
CA ILE A 108 -39.94 0.04 -28.30
C ILE A 108 -38.86 0.76 -27.49
N SER A 109 -39.14 1.07 -26.23
CA SER A 109 -38.14 1.63 -25.31
C SER A 109 -37.34 0.51 -24.65
N TRP A 110 -36.07 0.79 -24.38
CA TRP A 110 -35.16 -0.14 -23.74
C TRP A 110 -34.24 0.56 -22.73
N GLU A 111 -33.84 -0.19 -21.71
CA GLU A 111 -32.89 0.25 -20.69
C GLU A 111 -31.97 -0.92 -20.34
N PHE A 112 -30.66 -0.64 -20.32
CA PHE A 112 -29.64 -1.50 -19.79
C PHE A 112 -28.94 -0.79 -18.62
N SER A 113 -29.25 -1.25 -17.40
CA SER A 113 -28.73 -0.67 -16.18
C SER A 113 -28.34 -1.76 -15.17
N GLY A 114 -27.38 -1.45 -14.30
CA GLY A 114 -26.89 -2.41 -13.32
C GLY A 114 -25.81 -1.86 -12.42
N SER A 115 -25.35 -2.70 -11.50
CA SER A 115 -24.30 -2.38 -10.55
C SER A 115 -23.44 -3.60 -10.23
N HIS A 116 -22.15 -3.37 -10.00
CA HIS A 116 -21.18 -4.39 -9.60
C HIS A 116 -20.30 -3.87 -8.47
N GLN A 117 -20.17 -4.64 -7.38
CA GLN A 117 -19.30 -4.28 -6.26
C GLN A 117 -17.87 -4.74 -6.56
N ALA A 118 -16.93 -3.79 -6.62
CA ALA A 118 -15.53 -4.04 -6.90
C ALA A 118 -14.66 -3.65 -5.69
N LYS A 119 -13.79 -4.57 -5.25
CA LYS A 119 -12.80 -4.28 -4.21
C LYS A 119 -11.60 -3.55 -4.78
N ARG A 120 -11.22 -2.43 -4.20
CA ARG A 120 -9.94 -1.76 -4.46
C ARG A 120 -9.04 -1.91 -3.24
N SER A 121 -7.75 -1.97 -3.48
CA SER A 121 -6.78 -2.09 -2.39
C SER A 121 -5.47 -1.41 -2.74
N GLN A 122 -4.78 -0.93 -1.71
CA GLN A 122 -3.49 -0.27 -1.81
C GLN A 122 -2.65 -0.69 -0.63
N LYS A 123 -1.39 -1.05 -0.87
CA LYS A 123 -0.49 -1.51 0.18
C LYS A 123 0.93 -1.09 -0.11
N TRP A 124 1.57 -0.44 0.86
CA TRP A 124 2.98 -0.12 0.82
C TRP A 124 3.71 -0.97 1.85
N SER A 125 4.65 -1.81 1.40
CA SER A 125 5.45 -2.62 2.31
C SER A 125 6.37 -1.72 3.14
N SER A 126 6.26 -1.75 4.47
CA SER A 126 7.13 -0.98 5.34
C SER A 126 7.53 -1.73 6.60
N GLN A 127 8.81 -1.63 6.97
CA GLN A 127 9.34 -2.18 8.22
C GLN A 127 9.17 -1.21 9.40
N ILE A 128 8.83 0.06 9.14
CA ILE A 128 8.78 1.15 10.13
C ILE A 128 7.78 0.86 11.24
N GLY A 129 6.58 0.38 10.88
CA GLY A 129 5.54 0.11 11.85
C GLY A 129 5.95 -0.95 12.87
N ASN A 130 6.70 -1.96 12.45
CA ASN A 130 7.24 -2.99 13.35
C ASN A 130 8.46 -2.48 14.13
N ALA A 131 9.40 -1.80 13.47
CA ALA A 131 10.63 -1.31 14.10
C ALA A 131 10.35 -0.32 15.24
N PHE A 132 9.35 0.53 15.05
CA PHE A 132 9.03 1.63 15.99
C PHE A 132 7.70 1.46 16.71
N SER A 133 6.94 0.39 16.43
CA SER A 133 5.59 0.17 16.97
C SER A 133 4.68 1.39 16.75
N VAL A 134 4.69 1.94 15.53
CA VAL A 134 3.97 3.17 15.15
C VAL A 134 3.15 2.97 13.88
N SER A 135 1.99 3.61 13.79
CA SER A 135 1.25 3.67 12.52
C SER A 135 1.95 4.62 11.55
N LEU A 136 2.12 4.18 10.30
CA LEU A 136 2.71 4.98 9.23
C LEU A 136 1.61 5.59 8.36
N THR A 137 1.68 6.90 8.16
CA THR A 137 0.84 7.62 7.21
C THR A 137 1.66 7.97 5.97
N LEU A 138 1.10 7.84 4.78
CA LEU A 138 1.76 8.16 3.51
C LEU A 138 1.14 9.39 2.87
N GLU A 139 1.97 10.27 2.35
CA GLU A 139 1.59 11.36 1.45
C GLU A 139 2.06 10.96 0.06
N ALA A 140 1.13 10.38 -0.73
CA ALA A 140 1.47 9.68 -1.97
C ALA A 140 0.44 9.94 -3.07
N GLN A 141 0.89 9.82 -4.31
CA GLN A 141 0.01 9.61 -5.45
C GLN A 141 -0.26 8.11 -5.59
N ILE A 142 -1.43 7.75 -6.09
CA ILE A 142 -1.83 6.36 -6.28
C ILE A 142 -1.76 6.03 -7.77
N PRO A 143 -1.08 4.95 -8.18
CA PRO A 143 -1.21 4.40 -9.52
C PRO A 143 -2.64 3.96 -9.81
N THR A 144 -3.26 4.57 -10.82
CA THR A 144 -4.64 4.31 -11.27
C THR A 144 -4.69 4.01 -12.76
N VAL A 145 -5.71 3.28 -13.21
CA VAL A 145 -5.95 3.07 -14.64
C VAL A 145 -6.82 4.18 -15.19
N VAL A 146 -6.38 4.81 -16.27
CA VAL A 146 -7.09 5.89 -16.97
C VAL A 146 -7.15 5.60 -18.47
N LYS A 147 -8.02 6.33 -19.19
CA LYS A 147 -8.11 6.28 -20.66
C LYS A 147 -7.65 7.61 -21.24
N VAL A 148 -6.60 7.61 -22.06
CA VAL A 148 -6.04 8.78 -22.74
C VAL A 148 -5.99 8.49 -24.23
N GLY A 149 -6.62 9.34 -25.05
CA GLY A 149 -6.62 9.17 -26.52
C GLY A 149 -7.16 7.83 -27.02
N GLY A 150 -8.08 7.20 -26.26
CA GLY A 150 -8.64 5.89 -26.60
C GLY A 150 -7.85 4.69 -26.06
N GLN A 151 -6.64 4.90 -25.53
CA GLN A 151 -5.81 3.86 -24.93
C GLN A 151 -5.91 3.89 -23.41
N PHE A 152 -5.93 2.70 -22.80
CA PHE A 152 -5.83 2.57 -21.35
C PHE A 152 -4.37 2.54 -20.93
N GLY A 153 -4.07 3.18 -19.80
CA GLY A 153 -2.75 3.10 -19.21
C GLY A 153 -2.73 3.52 -17.75
N TRP A 154 -1.60 3.29 -17.11
CA TRP A 154 -1.37 3.70 -15.74
C TRP A 154 -1.02 5.19 -15.64
N GLN A 155 -1.64 5.86 -14.67
CA GLN A 155 -1.34 7.25 -14.33
C GLN A 155 -1.43 7.45 -12.81
N LEU A 156 -0.60 8.34 -12.28
CA LEU A 156 -0.63 8.75 -10.89
C LEU A 156 -1.82 9.70 -10.63
N SER A 157 -2.52 9.46 -9.52
CA SER A 157 -3.55 10.37 -9.00
C SER A 157 -2.94 11.68 -8.49
N VAL A 158 -3.79 12.59 -7.99
CA VAL A 158 -3.31 13.70 -7.15
C VAL A 158 -2.74 13.16 -5.83
N VAL A 159 -1.84 13.91 -5.21
CA VAL A 159 -1.28 13.57 -3.89
C VAL A 159 -2.39 13.61 -2.85
N SER A 160 -2.49 12.55 -2.04
CA SER A 160 -3.38 12.47 -0.89
C SER A 160 -2.74 11.69 0.26
N THR A 161 -3.42 11.69 1.40
CA THR A 161 -2.96 11.01 2.61
C THR A 161 -3.57 9.62 2.71
N HIS A 162 -2.74 8.62 2.98
CA HIS A 162 -3.12 7.21 3.05
C HIS A 162 -2.55 6.50 4.27
N GLU A 163 -3.21 5.45 4.71
CA GLU A 163 -2.62 4.42 5.56
C GLU A 163 -1.71 3.50 4.74
N ALA A 164 -0.83 2.75 5.43
CA ALA A 164 0.07 1.80 4.76
C ALA A 164 -0.65 0.65 4.06
N GLU A 165 -1.89 0.37 4.46
CA GLU A 165 -2.75 -0.62 3.85
C GLU A 165 -4.19 -0.11 3.91
N GLU A 166 -4.82 0.02 2.75
CA GLU A 166 -6.22 0.44 2.61
C GLU A 166 -6.95 -0.54 1.69
N GLU A 167 -8.16 -0.91 2.08
CA GLU A 167 -9.08 -1.69 1.25
C GLU A 167 -10.46 -1.06 1.32
N ASP A 168 -11.09 -0.86 0.17
CA ASP A 168 -12.45 -0.37 0.08
C ASP A 168 -13.24 -1.11 -0.99
N THR A 169 -14.56 -1.12 -0.84
CA THR A 169 -15.46 -1.67 -1.85
C THR A 169 -16.19 -0.52 -2.52
N HIS A 170 -16.13 -0.47 -3.85
CA HIS A 170 -16.73 0.58 -4.65
C HIS A 170 -17.75 0.01 -5.64
N SER A 171 -18.87 0.71 -5.78
CA SER A 171 -19.97 0.32 -6.65
C SER A 171 -19.77 0.86 -8.05
N LEU A 172 -19.48 -0.03 -9.00
CA LEU A 172 -19.46 0.28 -10.42
C LEU A 172 -20.89 0.24 -10.95
N THR A 173 -21.38 1.34 -11.52
CA THR A 173 -22.76 1.44 -12.03
C THR A 173 -22.78 1.80 -13.50
N TRP A 174 -23.80 1.33 -14.21
CA TRP A 174 -24.08 1.73 -15.58
C TRP A 174 -25.57 1.89 -15.78
N LYS A 175 -25.94 2.82 -16.66
CA LYS A 175 -27.31 3.02 -17.11
C LYS A 175 -27.28 3.67 -18.48
N VAL A 176 -27.76 2.95 -19.47
CA VAL A 176 -27.99 3.45 -20.83
C VAL A 176 -29.37 3.00 -21.28
N GLY A 177 -30.01 3.79 -22.12
CA GLY A 177 -31.35 3.48 -22.62
C GLY A 177 -31.64 4.25 -23.90
N GLY A 178 -32.71 3.85 -24.57
CA GLY A 178 -33.09 4.45 -25.84
C GLY A 178 -34.36 3.85 -26.41
N THR A 179 -34.50 3.97 -27.72
CA THR A 179 -35.63 3.43 -28.48
C THR A 179 -35.11 2.61 -29.65
N LEU A 180 -35.67 1.42 -29.86
CA LEU A 180 -35.43 0.61 -31.04
C LEU A 180 -36.58 0.80 -32.02
N GLN A 181 -36.28 1.18 -33.26
CA GLN A 181 -37.25 1.20 -34.35
C GLN A 181 -37.64 -0.23 -34.74
N PRO A 182 -38.74 -0.41 -35.49
CA PRO A 182 -39.12 -1.71 -36.03
C PRO A 182 -37.95 -2.40 -36.75
N LEU A 183 -37.74 -3.67 -36.43
CA LEU A 183 -36.69 -4.53 -37.00
C LEU A 183 -35.25 -4.15 -36.63
N GLU A 184 -35.04 -3.26 -35.67
CA GLU A 184 -33.72 -2.98 -35.10
C GLU A 184 -33.36 -3.93 -33.96
N ALA A 185 -32.06 -4.19 -33.81
CA ALA A 185 -31.49 -4.95 -32.71
C ALA A 185 -30.38 -4.16 -32.03
N ILE A 186 -30.21 -4.40 -30.74
CA ILE A 186 -29.07 -3.91 -29.98
C ILE A 186 -28.45 -5.05 -29.19
N ASN A 187 -27.12 -5.04 -29.09
CA ASN A 187 -26.36 -5.98 -28.28
C ASN A 187 -25.30 -5.18 -27.54
N LEU A 188 -25.38 -5.10 -26.22
CA LEU A 188 -24.51 -4.30 -25.39
C LEU A 188 -23.74 -5.17 -24.40
N VAL A 189 -22.57 -4.69 -24.00
CA VAL A 189 -21.77 -5.24 -22.92
C VAL A 189 -21.31 -4.10 -22.02
N ALA A 190 -21.50 -4.26 -20.72
CA ALA A 190 -20.92 -3.39 -19.71
C ALA A 190 -19.51 -3.89 -19.36
N LEU A 191 -18.49 -3.06 -19.58
CA LEU A 191 -17.08 -3.39 -19.42
C LEU A 191 -16.41 -2.47 -18.40
N THR A 192 -15.47 -3.00 -17.63
CA THR A 192 -14.51 -2.20 -16.85
C THR A 192 -13.10 -2.70 -17.11
N ARG A 193 -12.09 -1.90 -16.78
CA ARG A 193 -10.69 -2.33 -16.76
C ARG A 193 -10.26 -2.50 -15.32
N ARG A 194 -9.81 -3.71 -14.99
CA ARG A 194 -9.16 -4.01 -13.72
C ARG A 194 -7.66 -3.87 -13.89
N GLY A 195 -7.06 -2.99 -13.12
CA GLY A 195 -5.60 -2.89 -12.98
C GLY A 195 -5.15 -3.57 -11.69
N LYS A 196 -4.18 -4.47 -11.78
CA LYS A 196 -3.53 -5.07 -10.59
C LYS A 196 -2.01 -5.06 -10.73
N LEU A 197 -1.33 -4.20 -10.00
CA LEU A 197 0.11 -4.06 -10.11
C LEU A 197 0.88 -4.29 -8.82
N SER A 198 2.17 -4.60 -9.00
CA SER A 198 3.18 -4.68 -7.95
C SER A 198 4.43 -3.98 -8.48
N LEU A 199 4.88 -2.92 -7.81
CA LEU A 199 5.96 -2.06 -8.28
C LEU A 199 6.89 -1.67 -7.11
N PRO A 200 8.18 -1.48 -7.36
CA PRO A 200 9.06 -0.83 -6.39
C PRO A 200 8.61 0.62 -6.18
N TYR A 201 8.74 1.09 -4.94
CA TYR A 201 8.59 2.50 -4.58
C TYR A 201 9.76 2.98 -3.71
N SER A 202 10.02 4.28 -3.77
CA SER A 202 10.92 4.99 -2.85
C SER A 202 10.14 6.07 -2.10
N SER A 203 10.64 6.47 -0.93
CA SER A 203 10.06 7.52 -0.08
C SER A 203 11.07 8.07 0.91
N THR A 204 10.74 9.21 1.52
CA THR A 204 11.43 9.76 2.70
C THR A 204 10.56 9.54 3.93
N ILE A 205 11.05 8.76 4.90
CA ILE A 205 10.37 8.62 6.20
C ILE A 205 10.74 9.82 7.06
N VAL A 206 9.73 10.46 7.64
CA VAL A 206 9.86 11.58 8.57
C VAL A 206 9.24 11.17 9.90
N ILE A 207 10.07 11.11 10.94
CA ILE A 207 9.63 10.85 12.31
C ILE A 207 9.61 12.17 13.06
N THR A 208 8.48 12.48 13.70
CA THR A 208 8.36 13.59 14.65
C THR A 208 8.19 13.02 16.05
N LEU A 209 9.02 13.47 16.98
CA LEU A 209 8.94 13.13 18.41
C LEU A 209 8.02 14.11 19.15
N LYS A 210 7.51 13.71 20.32
CA LYS A 210 6.62 14.55 21.15
C LYS A 210 7.27 15.84 21.65
N ASN A 211 8.60 15.88 21.77
CA ASN A 211 9.36 17.09 22.08
C ASN A 211 9.55 18.03 20.86
N GLY A 212 9.02 17.67 19.68
CA GLY A 212 9.14 18.45 18.45
C GLY A 212 10.37 18.15 17.61
N ALA A 213 11.33 17.36 18.11
CA ALA A 213 12.47 16.93 17.31
C ALA A 213 12.03 16.06 16.13
N THR A 214 12.71 16.21 15.00
CA THR A 214 12.43 15.46 13.78
C THR A 214 13.69 14.86 13.21
N PHE A 215 13.57 13.67 12.62
CA PHE A 215 14.60 13.07 11.81
C PHE A 215 13.98 12.38 10.60
N SER A 216 14.75 12.30 9.53
CA SER A 216 14.31 11.72 8.27
C SER A 216 15.37 10.82 7.67
N PHE A 217 14.94 9.79 6.96
CA PHE A 217 15.81 8.87 6.26
C PHE A 217 15.10 8.27 5.05
N PRO A 218 15.85 7.91 3.98
CA PRO A 218 15.27 7.28 2.81
C PRO A 218 14.74 5.88 3.14
N SER A 219 13.67 5.49 2.46
CA SER A 219 13.09 4.16 2.54
C SER A 219 12.60 3.70 1.17
N SER A 220 12.62 2.40 0.96
CA SER A 220 12.13 1.76 -0.27
C SER A 220 11.36 0.51 0.07
N GLY A 221 10.44 0.13 -0.81
CA GLY A 221 9.67 -1.09 -0.67
C GLY A 221 8.94 -1.44 -1.95
N THR A 222 7.91 -2.27 -1.80
CA THR A 222 6.99 -2.66 -2.86
C THR A 222 5.61 -2.08 -2.57
N TYR A 223 5.01 -1.48 -3.59
CA TYR A 223 3.62 -1.08 -3.61
C TYR A 223 2.80 -2.13 -4.35
N GLU A 224 1.67 -2.52 -3.77
CA GLU A 224 0.66 -3.37 -4.41
C GLU A 224 -0.64 -2.60 -4.52
N GLY A 225 -1.20 -2.56 -5.74
CA GLY A 225 -2.41 -1.81 -6.04
C GLY A 225 -3.41 -2.63 -6.84
N LEU A 226 -4.68 -2.54 -6.47
CA LEU A 226 -5.82 -3.06 -7.20
C LEU A 226 -6.83 -1.93 -7.42
N CYS A 227 -7.10 -1.58 -8.67
CA CYS A 227 -8.06 -0.54 -9.02
C CYS A 227 -8.89 -0.92 -10.26
N TYR A 228 -9.94 -0.13 -10.49
CA TYR A 228 -10.88 -0.32 -11.58
C TYR A 228 -11.17 1.03 -12.25
N THR A 229 -11.38 1.02 -13.56
CA THR A 229 -11.97 2.17 -14.26
C THR A 229 -13.47 2.26 -14.01
N GLY A 230 -14.07 3.38 -14.41
CA GLY A 230 -15.51 3.44 -14.64
C GLY A 230 -15.99 2.40 -15.66
N VAL A 231 -17.30 2.20 -15.71
CA VAL A 231 -17.94 1.26 -16.65
C VAL A 231 -18.11 1.92 -18.00
N GLU A 232 -17.64 1.25 -19.05
CA GLU A 232 -17.94 1.58 -20.44
C GLU A 232 -18.99 0.60 -20.96
N VAL A 233 -20.07 1.11 -21.55
CA VAL A 233 -21.03 0.27 -22.28
C VAL A 233 -20.71 0.35 -23.76
N THR A 234 -20.46 -0.79 -24.39
CA THR A 234 -20.13 -0.88 -25.81
C THR A 234 -21.01 -1.91 -26.51
N ASP A 235 -21.09 -1.83 -27.84
CA ASP A 235 -21.71 -2.89 -28.63
C ASP A 235 -20.94 -4.21 -28.42
N ALA A 236 -21.68 -5.31 -28.28
CA ALA A 236 -21.09 -6.64 -28.25
C ALA A 236 -20.45 -6.94 -29.62
N PRO A 237 -19.29 -7.61 -29.69
CA PRO A 237 -18.76 -8.10 -30.95
C PRO A 237 -19.82 -8.96 -31.62
N SER A 238 -20.35 -8.52 -32.75
CA SER A 238 -21.31 -9.31 -33.52
C SER A 238 -20.63 -10.62 -33.92
N ALA A 239 -21.10 -11.74 -33.37
CA ALA A 239 -20.81 -13.05 -33.93
C ALA A 239 -21.20 -12.97 -35.41
N SER A 240 -20.19 -13.06 -36.26
CA SER A 240 -20.30 -12.81 -37.69
C SER A 240 -21.45 -13.60 -38.29
N ARG A 241 -22.23 -12.91 -39.13
CA ARG A 241 -23.12 -13.48 -40.14
C ARG A 241 -22.37 -14.53 -40.96
N LEU A 242 -22.42 -15.79 -40.53
CA LEU A 242 -22.04 -16.95 -41.33
C LEU A 242 -23.34 -17.67 -41.70
N ASN A 243 -23.59 -17.74 -43.01
CA ASN A 243 -24.65 -18.51 -43.67
C ASN A 243 -26.04 -17.88 -43.80
N ALA A 244 -26.15 -16.83 -44.63
CA ALA A 244 -27.31 -16.71 -45.51
C ALA A 244 -26.82 -16.93 -46.96
N LYS A 245 -26.96 -18.16 -47.45
CA LYS A 245 -26.78 -18.48 -48.88
C LYS A 245 -27.72 -17.60 -49.72
N PRO A 246 -27.28 -17.09 -50.88
CA PRO A 246 -28.22 -16.57 -51.85
C PRO A 246 -29.04 -17.74 -52.40
N LYS A 247 -30.38 -17.66 -52.28
CA LYS A 247 -31.28 -18.52 -53.05
C LYS A 247 -31.27 -17.98 -54.48
N SER A 248 -30.81 -18.82 -55.42
CA SER A 248 -31.12 -18.74 -56.84
C SER A 248 -32.61 -18.99 -57.08
#